data_AF-A0A434NHG8-F1
#
_entry.id   AF-A0A434NHG8-F1
#
_cell.length_a   1.000
_cell.length_b   1.000
_cell.length_c   1.000
_cell.angle_alpha   90.00
_cell.angle_beta   90.00
_cell.angle_gamma   90.00
#
_symmetry.space_group_name_H-M   'P 1'
#
loop_
_entity.id
_entity.type
_entity.pdbx_description
1 polymer ?
#
loop_
_entity_poly.entity_id
_entity_poly.type
_entity_poly.pdbx_seq_one_letter_code
_entity_poly.pdbx_strand_id
1 'polypeptide(L)'
;MQQAASPLPGAGESLLHLSGPSASIRQHQRRSCGLVLLGYSQKPYGSREPFGQLLSSLINNAHGVVIDHAPELDRAASQVPSIVERRTISVRCSFELVVGDEVIADTPFASRCFYILHPSN
;
A
#
# COMPACT_ATOMS: atom_id res chain seq x y z
N MET A 1 -21.76 5.68 -8.97
CA MET A 1 -20.48 6.14 -9.56
C MET A 1 -19.78 4.94 -10.16
N GLN A 2 -19.49 4.98 -11.47
CA GLN A 2 -18.90 3.87 -12.22
C GLN A 2 -17.38 3.80 -11.95
N GLN A 3 -16.87 2.61 -11.60
CA GLN A 3 -15.45 2.36 -11.43
C GLN A 3 -14.84 1.99 -12.78
N ALA A 4 -13.82 2.71 -13.23
CA ALA A 4 -13.04 2.36 -14.42
C ALA A 4 -11.93 1.39 -14.00
N ALA A 5 -12.13 0.10 -14.27
CA ALA A 5 -11.05 -0.88 -14.21
C ALA A 5 -10.31 -0.84 -15.55
N SER A 6 -9.02 -0.53 -15.53
CA SER A 6 -8.17 -0.59 -16.73
C SER A 6 -7.23 -1.79 -16.64
N PRO A 7 -6.89 -2.46 -17.74
CA PRO A 7 -5.84 -3.47 -17.74
C PRO A 7 -4.49 -2.84 -17.41
N LEU A 8 -3.64 -3.51 -16.62
CA LEU A 8 -2.24 -3.10 -16.48
C LEU A 8 -1.49 -3.40 -17.78
N PRO A 9 -0.69 -2.46 -18.33
CA PRO A 9 0.17 -2.76 -19.47
C PRO A 9 1.18 -3.85 -19.09
N GLY A 10 1.21 -4.95 -19.85
CA GLY A 10 2.23 -6.00 -19.75
C GLY A 10 1.88 -7.24 -18.92
N ALA A 11 0.71 -7.29 -18.27
CA ALA A 11 0.20 -8.52 -17.67
C ALA A 11 -0.99 -9.04 -18.51
N GLY A 12 -0.99 -10.34 -18.81
CA GLY A 12 -2.10 -11.00 -19.52
C GLY A 12 -3.45 -10.64 -18.91
N GLU A 13 -4.49 -10.64 -19.74
CA GLU A 13 -5.76 -9.89 -19.67
C GLU A 13 -6.69 -10.13 -18.45
N SER A 14 -6.21 -10.63 -17.31
CA SER A 14 -7.04 -10.98 -16.16
C SER A 14 -6.75 -10.20 -14.87
N LEU A 15 -5.93 -9.14 -14.91
CA LEU A 15 -5.67 -8.29 -13.75
C LEU A 15 -6.38 -6.94 -13.88
N LEU A 16 -7.49 -6.79 -13.16
CA LEU A 16 -8.21 -5.53 -13.03
C LEU A 16 -7.43 -4.59 -12.11
N HIS A 17 -6.96 -3.47 -12.65
CA HIS A 17 -6.37 -2.39 -11.85
C HIS A 17 -7.45 -1.45 -11.37
N LEU A 18 -7.54 -1.28 -10.05
CA LEU A 18 -8.39 -0.30 -9.39
C LEU A 18 -7.50 0.72 -8.69
N SER A 19 -7.42 1.92 -9.25
CA SER A 19 -6.76 3.07 -8.60
C SER A 19 -7.81 4.02 -8.03
N GLY A 20 -7.67 4.40 -6.76
CA GLY A 20 -8.55 5.40 -6.14
C GLY A 20 -8.36 5.49 -4.64
N PRO A 21 -9.01 6.46 -3.97
CA PRO A 21 -9.01 6.56 -2.51
C PRO A 21 -9.54 5.27 -1.89
N SER A 22 -8.92 4.81 -0.80
CA SER A 22 -9.27 3.54 -0.11
C SER A 22 -10.78 3.38 0.12
N ALA A 23 -11.49 4.49 0.38
CA ALA A 23 -12.93 4.54 0.63
C ALA A 23 -13.82 4.12 -0.57
N SER A 24 -13.24 3.95 -1.76
CA SER A 24 -13.96 3.61 -2.99
C SER A 24 -13.80 2.15 -3.44
N ILE A 25 -13.01 1.34 -2.71
CA ILE A 25 -12.70 -0.05 -3.08
C ILE A 25 -13.70 -1.00 -2.42
N ARG A 26 -14.38 -1.83 -3.23
CA ARG A 26 -15.27 -2.90 -2.75
C ARG A 26 -14.44 -4.07 -2.20
N GLN A 27 -15.00 -4.79 -1.22
CA GLN A 27 -14.38 -6.00 -0.69
C GLN A 27 -14.27 -7.07 -1.79
N HIS A 28 -13.11 -7.70 -1.90
CA HIS A 28 -12.82 -8.75 -2.87
C HIS A 28 -12.76 -10.12 -2.19
N GLN A 29 -12.85 -11.19 -2.98
CA GLN A 29 -12.66 -12.55 -2.50
C GLN A 29 -11.25 -12.74 -1.93
N ARG A 30 -11.11 -13.69 -0.99
CA ARG A 30 -9.81 -13.98 -0.37
C ARG A 30 -8.77 -14.34 -1.44
N ARG A 31 -7.59 -13.73 -1.32
CA ARG A 31 -6.39 -13.96 -2.14
C ARG A 31 -6.60 -13.78 -3.64
N SER A 32 -7.63 -13.05 -4.07
CA SER A 32 -7.94 -12.83 -5.49
C SER A 32 -7.27 -11.58 -6.08
N CYS A 33 -6.58 -10.77 -5.27
CA CYS A 33 -5.92 -9.54 -5.73
C CYS A 33 -4.57 -9.30 -5.04
N GLY A 34 -3.65 -8.64 -5.73
CA GLY A 34 -2.50 -7.98 -5.11
C GLY A 34 -2.88 -6.57 -4.66
N LEU A 35 -2.36 -6.12 -3.53
CA LEU A 35 -2.55 -4.76 -3.02
C LEU A 35 -1.23 -3.99 -3.13
N VAL A 36 -1.26 -2.81 -3.73
CA VAL A 36 -0.09 -1.92 -3.81
C VAL A 36 -0.44 -0.58 -3.18
N LEU A 37 0.33 -0.18 -2.17
CA LEU A 37 0.21 1.10 -1.47
C LEU A 37 1.45 1.94 -1.80
N LEU A 38 1.32 2.87 -2.75
CA LEU A 38 2.39 3.79 -3.14
C LEU A 38 2.27 5.10 -2.34
N GLY A 39 3.40 5.60 -1.84
CA GLY A 39 3.47 6.84 -1.06
C GLY A 39 2.63 6.75 0.21
N TYR A 40 2.60 5.59 0.85
CA TYR A 40 1.70 5.32 1.97
C TYR A 40 1.99 6.24 3.15
N SER A 41 1.09 7.19 3.36
CA SER A 41 1.07 8.11 4.50
C SER A 41 -0.37 8.59 4.69
N GLN A 42 -1.19 7.79 5.36
CA GLN A 42 -2.61 8.12 5.47
C GLN A 42 -2.83 9.29 6.43
N LYS A 43 -3.62 10.27 5.98
CA LYS A 43 -4.16 11.31 6.85
C LYS A 43 -5.50 10.81 7.41
N PRO A 44 -5.85 11.14 8.67
CA PRO A 44 -7.22 10.95 9.15
C PRO A 44 -8.20 11.66 8.20
N TYR A 45 -9.32 11.03 7.89
CA TYR A 45 -10.39 11.64 7.09
C TYR A 45 -11.59 11.94 7.99
N GLY A 46 -11.74 13.19 8.40
CA GLY A 46 -12.71 13.58 9.42
C GLY A 46 -12.41 12.86 10.75
N SER A 47 -13.42 12.20 11.33
CA SER A 47 -13.28 11.40 12.55
C SER A 47 -12.81 9.96 12.33
N ARG A 48 -12.58 9.54 11.07
CA ARG A 48 -12.17 8.17 10.77
C ARG A 48 -10.68 7.99 10.98
N GLU A 49 -10.32 6.92 11.68
CA GLU A 49 -8.93 6.50 11.85
C GLU A 49 -8.28 6.31 10.47
N PRO A 50 -7.01 6.75 10.29
CA PRO A 50 -6.26 6.53 9.06
C PRO A 50 -6.25 5.04 8.73
N PHE A 51 -5.83 4.24 9.70
CA PHE A 51 -5.80 2.79 9.61
C PHE A 51 -7.16 2.18 9.98
N GLY A 52 -8.11 2.17 9.05
CA GLY A 52 -9.46 1.64 9.29
C GLY A 52 -9.62 0.12 9.04
N GLN A 53 -10.76 -0.43 9.46
CA GLN A 53 -11.16 -1.83 9.23
C GLN A 53 -11.10 -2.24 7.75
N LEU A 54 -11.39 -1.31 6.83
CA LEU A 54 -11.33 -1.56 5.40
C LEU A 54 -9.91 -1.87 4.92
N LEU A 55 -8.92 -1.03 5.29
CA LEU A 55 -7.53 -1.26 4.91
C LEU A 55 -6.99 -2.55 5.52
N SER A 56 -7.32 -2.81 6.78
CA SER A 56 -7.00 -4.08 7.44
C SER A 56 -7.57 -5.28 6.69
N SER A 57 -8.83 -5.18 6.24
CA SER A 57 -9.48 -6.23 5.46
C SER A 57 -8.84 -6.41 4.08
N LEU A 58 -8.46 -5.33 3.39
CA LEU A 58 -7.78 -5.42 2.11
C LEU A 58 -6.42 -6.10 2.25
N ILE A 59 -5.63 -5.72 3.24
CA ILE A 59 -4.33 -6.32 3.54
C ILE A 59 -4.48 -7.82 3.85
N ASN A 60 -5.43 -8.18 4.73
CA ASN A 60 -5.60 -9.57 5.16
C ASN A 60 -6.12 -10.51 4.07
N ASN A 61 -6.84 -9.97 3.07
CA ASN A 61 -7.41 -10.76 1.98
C ASN A 61 -6.60 -10.65 0.68
N ALA A 62 -5.52 -9.87 0.64
CA ALA A 62 -4.65 -9.79 -0.53
C ALA A 62 -3.81 -11.07 -0.67
N HIS A 63 -3.48 -11.42 -1.91
CA HIS A 63 -2.52 -12.47 -2.22
C HIS A 63 -1.08 -12.05 -1.82
N GLY A 64 -0.77 -10.78 -2.07
CA GLY A 64 0.47 -10.13 -1.67
C GLY A 64 0.24 -8.64 -1.53
N VAL A 65 1.01 -7.99 -0.66
CA VAL A 65 0.92 -6.55 -0.43
C VAL A 65 2.28 -5.92 -0.67
N VAL A 66 2.33 -4.87 -1.48
CA VAL A 66 3.50 -4.01 -1.62
C VAL A 66 3.20 -2.69 -0.91
N ILE A 67 4.07 -2.29 0.01
CA ILE A 67 4.01 -0.99 0.67
C ILE A 67 5.24 -0.22 0.27
N ASP A 68 5.03 1.00 -0.17
CA ASP A 68 6.07 1.96 -0.43
C ASP A 68 5.78 3.21 0.40
N HIS A 69 6.80 3.72 1.09
CA HIS A 69 6.67 4.90 1.92
C HIS A 69 7.98 5.69 2.03
N ALA A 70 7.84 6.98 2.35
CA ALA A 70 8.97 7.81 2.76
C ALA A 70 9.25 7.56 4.25
N PRO A 71 10.41 6.97 4.62
CA PRO A 71 10.70 6.65 6.02
C PRO A 71 10.93 7.90 6.87
N GLU A 72 11.34 9.01 6.26
CA GLU A 72 11.55 10.31 6.92
C GLU A 72 10.26 11.09 7.17
N LEU A 73 9.11 10.57 6.71
CA LEU A 73 7.82 11.18 6.97
C LEU A 73 7.18 10.56 8.22
N ASP A 74 7.10 11.33 9.32
CA ASP A 74 6.60 10.89 10.65
C ASP A 74 5.32 10.03 10.58
N ARG A 75 4.39 10.42 9.72
CA ARG A 75 3.09 9.73 9.57
C ARG A 75 3.25 8.36 8.96
N ALA A 76 4.11 8.24 7.94
CA ALA A 76 4.40 6.95 7.33
C ALA A 76 5.19 6.06 8.29
N ALA A 77 6.25 6.60 8.89
CA ALA A 77 7.11 5.90 9.84
C ALA A 77 6.33 5.35 11.05
N SER A 78 5.32 6.07 11.54
CA SER A 78 4.46 5.60 12.63
C SER A 78 3.41 4.57 12.19
N GLN A 79 2.95 4.61 10.94
CA GLN A 79 1.86 3.74 10.46
C GLN A 79 2.35 2.40 9.92
N VAL A 80 3.49 2.37 9.22
CA VAL A 80 4.00 1.15 8.55
C VAL A 80 4.29 0.01 9.54
N PRO A 81 4.89 0.24 10.73
CA PRO A 81 5.08 -0.80 11.75
C PRO A 81 3.79 -1.54 12.12
N SER A 82 2.67 -0.81 12.22
CA SER A 82 1.36 -1.40 12.55
C SER A 82 0.82 -2.41 11.53
N ILE A 83 1.45 -2.48 10.35
CA ILE A 83 1.16 -3.44 9.28
C ILE A 83 2.24 -4.53 9.23
N VAL A 84 3.51 -4.16 9.15
CA VAL A 84 4.61 -5.10 8.93
C VAL A 84 4.89 -6.00 10.14
N GLU A 85 4.58 -5.53 11.35
CA GLU A 85 4.80 -6.28 12.59
C GLU A 85 3.62 -7.19 12.98
N ARG A 86 2.56 -7.21 12.16
CA ARG A 86 1.39 -8.07 12.40
C ARG A 86 1.80 -9.53 12.32
N ARG A 87 1.39 -10.34 13.31
CA ARG A 87 1.64 -11.80 13.33
C ARG A 87 1.09 -12.55 12.11
N THR A 88 0.08 -12.00 11.45
CA THR A 88 -0.56 -12.57 10.24
C THR A 88 0.12 -12.13 8.94
N ILE A 89 1.26 -11.44 9.03
CA ILE A 89 2.02 -10.91 7.90
C ILE A 89 3.44 -11.48 7.97
N SER A 90 3.96 -11.88 6.81
CA SER A 90 5.37 -12.22 6.63
C SER A 90 6.02 -11.24 5.65
N VAL A 91 7.17 -10.68 6.03
CA VAL A 91 7.97 -9.86 5.11
C VAL A 91 8.77 -10.80 4.22
N ARG A 92 8.49 -10.78 2.91
CA ARG A 92 9.28 -11.54 1.93
C ARG A 92 10.56 -10.82 1.54
N CYS A 93 10.46 -9.51 1.40
CA CYS A 93 11.57 -8.67 0.99
C CYS A 93 11.30 -7.25 1.48
N SER A 94 12.36 -6.52 1.79
CA SER A 94 12.35 -5.08 1.95
C SER A 94 13.58 -4.50 1.28
N PHE A 95 13.44 -3.31 0.71
CA PHE A 95 14.57 -2.60 0.12
C PHE A 95 14.33 -1.09 0.17
N GLU A 96 15.42 -0.35 0.10
CA GLU A 96 15.43 1.11 0.11
C GLU A 96 15.86 1.63 -1.26
N LEU A 97 15.29 2.76 -1.66
CA LEU A 97 15.64 3.49 -2.86
C LEU A 97 15.83 4.96 -2.51
N VAL A 98 16.80 5.59 -3.14
CA VAL A 98 16.95 7.04 -3.15
C VAL A 98 16.50 7.55 -4.51
N VAL A 99 15.56 8.48 -4.53
CA VAL A 99 15.07 9.10 -5.76
C VAL A 99 16.11 10.10 -6.25
N GLY A 100 16.67 9.85 -7.44
CA GLY A 100 17.64 10.73 -8.10
C GLY A 100 17.00 11.95 -8.75
N ASP A 101 16.18 12.69 -7.99
CA ASP A 101 15.54 13.94 -8.43
C ASP A 101 16.07 15.09 -7.57
N GLU A 102 16.80 16.00 -8.20
CA GLU A 102 17.44 17.17 -7.56
C GLU A 102 16.43 18.06 -6.84
N VAL A 103 15.18 18.11 -7.30
CA VAL A 103 14.13 18.97 -6.70
C VAL A 103 13.76 18.49 -5.31
N ILE A 104 13.82 17.18 -5.06
CA ILE A 104 13.38 16.56 -3.81
C ILE A 104 14.52 15.97 -3.00
N ALA A 105 15.78 16.06 -3.47
CA ALA A 105 16.95 15.44 -2.88
C ALA A 105 17.12 15.74 -1.38
N ASP A 106 16.81 16.98 -0.96
CA ASP A 106 16.91 17.43 0.43
C ASP A 106 15.57 17.40 1.18
N THR A 107 14.61 16.62 0.69
CA THR A 107 13.27 16.49 1.28
C THR A 107 13.04 15.08 1.83
N PRO A 108 12.10 14.90 2.77
CA PRO A 108 11.72 13.57 3.28
C PRO A 108 11.23 12.58 2.21
N PHE A 109 10.96 13.05 0.98
CA PHE A 109 10.49 12.22 -0.13
C PHE A 109 11.63 11.59 -0.94
N ALA A 110 12.88 12.01 -0.75
CA ALA A 110 14.04 11.48 -1.46
C ALA A 110 14.28 10.00 -1.14
N SER A 111 14.15 9.63 0.13
CA SER A 111 14.30 8.26 0.61
C SER A 111 12.98 7.51 0.53
N ARG A 112 13.01 6.27 0.05
CA ARG A 112 11.83 5.43 -0.16
C ARG A 112 12.12 4.03 0.37
N CYS A 113 11.25 3.49 1.20
CA CYS A 113 11.36 2.14 1.71
C CYS A 113 10.17 1.29 1.23
N PHE A 114 10.50 0.14 0.65
CA PHE A 114 9.57 -0.81 0.09
C PHE A 114 9.51 -2.06 0.97
N TYR A 115 8.30 -2.56 1.19
CA TYR A 115 8.02 -3.86 1.79
C TYR A 115 7.18 -4.70 0.85
N ILE A 116 7.59 -5.96 0.64
CA ILE A 116 6.82 -6.99 -0.04
C ILE A 116 6.36 -7.97 1.03
N LEU A 117 5.06 -8.00 1.25
CA LEU A 117 4.41 -8.71 2.34
C LEU A 117 3.55 -9.85 1.80
N HIS A 118 3.58 -10.97 2.51
CA HIS A 118 2.67 -12.09 2.30
C HIS A 118 1.77 -12.26 3.53
N PRO A 119 0.47 -11.96 3.41
CA PRO A 119 -0.53 -12.32 4.40
C PRO A 119 -0.64 -13.84 4.55
N SER A 120 -0.69 -14.34 5.78
CA SER A 120 -0.75 -15.78 6.08
C SER A 120 -2.17 -16.30 6.37
N ASN A 121 -3.17 -15.42 6.45
CA ASN A 121 -4.58 -15.74 6.73
C ASN A 121 -5.32 -16.49 5.62
#